data_AF-A0A367ZW03-F1
#
_entry.id   AF-A0A367ZW03-F1
#
_cell.length_a   1.000
_cell.length_b   1.000
_cell.length_c   1.000
_cell.angle_alpha   90.00
_cell.angle_beta   90.00
_cell.angle_gamma   90.00
#
_symmetry.space_group_name_H-M   'P 1'
#
loop_
_entity.id
_entity.type
_entity.pdbx_description
1 polymer ?
#
loop_
_entity_poly.entity_id
_entity_poly.type
_entity_poly.pdbx_seq_one_letter_code
_entity_poly.pdbx_strand_id
1 'polypeptide(L)'
;MVLFFGLALGLGLFGTGCLEKTLLPRAEIHISKVEPADFVASTTTALSQVTITCALENKIYANPVSYSVSYRTNTGQALTSVRLPETPIHGRWESDSVTVVITPFSAQLLDLVKLTPSLITPITATIRLTFRDANDNLIVKEVYCRLL
;
A
#
# COMPACT_ATOMS: atom_id res chain seq x y z
N MET A 1 33.61 -69.09 1.01
CA MET A 1 32.27 -68.86 0.44
C MET A 1 31.50 -67.95 1.39
N VAL A 2 30.68 -67.05 0.85
CA VAL A 2 29.92 -65.95 1.49
C VAL A 2 30.74 -64.66 1.66
N LEU A 3 30.87 -63.82 0.63
CA LEU A 3 29.98 -62.77 0.08
C LEU A 3 30.19 -61.38 0.73
N PHE A 4 31.01 -60.58 0.03
CA PHE A 4 31.01 -59.12 0.00
C PHE A 4 29.61 -58.60 -0.35
N PHE A 5 28.99 -57.76 0.47
CA PHE A 5 28.01 -56.75 0.02
C PHE A 5 27.76 -55.75 1.15
N GLY A 6 28.15 -54.50 0.95
CA GLY A 6 27.95 -53.44 1.94
C GLY A 6 28.67 -52.15 1.56
N LEU A 7 28.62 -51.78 0.29
CA LEU A 7 29.15 -50.52 -0.22
C LEU A 7 28.00 -49.74 -0.86
N ALA A 8 27.97 -48.44 -0.59
CA ALA A 8 27.02 -47.42 -1.05
C ALA A 8 25.72 -47.28 -0.25
N LEU A 9 25.81 -46.59 0.89
CA LEU A 9 24.68 -45.78 1.40
C LEU A 9 25.10 -44.31 1.40
N GLY A 10 24.49 -43.53 0.50
CA GLY A 10 24.24 -42.10 0.74
C GLY A 10 25.32 -41.10 0.31
N LEU A 11 25.77 -41.16 -0.95
CA LEU A 11 26.22 -39.95 -1.63
C LEU A 11 25.00 -39.06 -1.94
N GLY A 12 25.02 -37.82 -1.45
CA GLY A 12 24.29 -36.71 -2.07
C GLY A 12 23.06 -36.20 -1.35
N LEU A 13 23.24 -35.40 -0.30
CA LEU A 13 22.30 -34.32 0.04
C LEU A 13 23.10 -33.07 0.48
N PHE A 14 23.99 -32.60 -0.40
CA PHE A 14 24.25 -31.16 -0.46
C PHE A 14 23.14 -30.57 -1.33
N GLY A 15 21.93 -30.48 -0.76
CA GLY A 15 20.84 -29.74 -1.36
C GLY A 15 21.28 -28.28 -1.44
N THR A 16 21.41 -27.78 -2.66
CA THR A 16 21.53 -26.35 -2.96
C THR A 16 20.44 -25.60 -2.20
N GLY A 17 20.83 -24.83 -1.19
CA GLY A 17 19.94 -24.17 -0.22
C GLY A 17 19.15 -23.00 -0.81
N CYS A 18 18.41 -23.24 -1.89
CA CYS A 18 17.41 -22.31 -2.40
C CYS A 18 16.09 -22.64 -1.70
N LEU A 19 15.80 -21.93 -0.61
CA LEU A 19 14.45 -21.93 -0.04
C LEU A 19 13.52 -21.24 -1.04
N GLU A 20 12.42 -21.90 -1.37
CA GLU A 20 11.38 -21.31 -2.21
C GLU A 20 10.71 -20.16 -1.47
N LYS A 21 10.58 -18.99 -2.13
CA LYS A 21 9.99 -17.77 -1.55
C LYS A 21 8.59 -17.99 -0.96
N THR A 22 7.87 -18.99 -1.45
CA THR A 22 6.55 -19.45 -1.00
C THR A 22 6.50 -19.82 0.49
N LEU A 23 7.63 -20.15 1.11
CA LEU A 23 7.72 -20.55 2.52
C LEU A 23 8.04 -19.39 3.47
N LEU A 24 8.35 -18.19 2.96
CA LEU A 24 8.67 -17.04 3.80
C LEU A 24 7.39 -16.34 4.28
N PRO A 25 7.27 -16.05 5.59
CA PRO A 25 6.09 -15.36 6.12
C PRO A 25 6.03 -13.93 5.60
N ARG A 26 4.80 -13.45 5.34
CA ARG A 26 4.52 -12.10 4.85
C ARG A 26 4.30 -11.15 6.02
N ALA A 27 4.73 -9.89 5.92
CA ALA A 27 4.39 -8.90 6.93
C ALA A 27 2.87 -8.62 7.00
N GLU A 28 2.37 -8.52 8.22
CA GLU A 28 0.98 -8.16 8.53
C GLU A 28 0.93 -6.71 8.99
N ILE A 29 0.21 -5.89 8.21
CA ILE A 29 0.09 -4.45 8.41
C ILE A 29 -1.37 -4.10 8.63
N HIS A 30 -1.66 -3.36 9.69
CA HIS A 30 -2.97 -2.78 9.96
C HIS A 30 -2.94 -1.26 9.82
N ILE A 31 -3.97 -0.66 9.23
CA ILE A 31 -4.11 0.80 9.17
C ILE A 31 -4.78 1.24 10.46
N SER A 32 -4.01 1.82 11.38
CA SER A 32 -4.49 2.21 12.70
C SER A 32 -5.15 3.59 12.70
N LYS A 33 -4.75 4.48 11.79
CA LYS A 33 -5.27 5.85 11.76
C LYS A 33 -5.20 6.47 10.36
N VAL A 34 -6.19 7.29 10.03
CA VAL A 34 -6.24 8.09 8.80
C VAL A 34 -6.77 9.47 9.15
N GLU A 35 -5.95 10.51 9.00
CA GLU A 35 -6.33 11.88 9.37
C GLU A 35 -5.87 12.94 8.36
N PRO A 36 -6.76 13.85 7.94
CA PRO A 36 -8.22 13.77 8.11
C PRO A 36 -8.83 12.75 7.11
N ALA A 37 -9.96 12.14 7.49
CA ALA A 37 -10.69 11.21 6.62
C ALA A 37 -11.62 11.96 5.63
N ASP A 38 -12.17 13.08 6.09
CA ASP A 38 -13.04 13.96 5.30
C ASP A 38 -12.34 15.30 5.04
N PHE A 39 -12.46 15.77 3.81
CA PHE A 39 -11.89 17.02 3.34
C PHE A 39 -13.00 17.90 2.83
N VAL A 40 -12.97 19.19 3.19
CA VAL A 40 -13.80 20.19 2.54
C VAL A 40 -12.99 20.78 1.40
N ALA A 41 -13.53 20.81 0.18
CA ALA A 41 -12.89 21.48 -0.94
C ALA A 41 -12.69 22.97 -0.60
N SER A 42 -11.49 23.34 -0.16
CA SER A 42 -11.13 24.72 0.14
C SER A 42 -10.82 25.46 -1.16
N THR A 43 -11.16 26.75 -1.22
CA THR A 43 -10.75 27.65 -2.32
C THR A 43 -9.25 27.94 -2.32
N THR A 44 -8.52 27.50 -1.29
CA THR A 44 -7.07 27.66 -1.18
C THR A 44 -6.33 26.69 -2.10
N THR A 45 -5.20 27.15 -2.63
CA THR A 45 -4.35 26.41 -3.60
C THR A 45 -3.51 25.30 -2.96
N ALA A 46 -3.56 25.13 -1.64
CA ALA A 46 -2.81 24.09 -0.95
C ALA A 46 -3.52 22.74 -1.11
N LEU A 47 -2.82 21.76 -1.71
CA LEU A 47 -3.34 20.40 -1.79
C LEU A 47 -3.38 19.78 -0.39
N SER A 48 -4.56 19.35 0.05
CA SER A 48 -4.75 18.79 1.37
C SER A 48 -3.96 17.49 1.55
N GLN A 49 -3.27 17.36 2.68
CA GLN A 49 -2.50 16.17 3.03
C GLN A 49 -3.33 15.21 3.89
N VAL A 50 -3.13 13.91 3.70
CA VAL A 50 -3.60 12.84 4.59
C VAL A 50 -2.39 12.23 5.28
N THR A 51 -2.50 12.08 6.59
CA THR A 51 -1.59 11.30 7.41
C THR A 51 -2.21 9.92 7.64
N ILE A 52 -1.54 8.87 7.16
CA ILE A 52 -1.94 7.48 7.34
C ILE A 52 -0.95 6.82 8.29
N THR A 53 -1.42 6.35 9.43
CA THR A 53 -0.62 5.58 10.37
C THR A 53 -0.90 4.10 10.18
N CYS A 54 0.17 3.34 9.97
CA CYS A 54 0.14 1.90 9.84
C CYS A 54 0.89 1.27 11.02
N ALA A 55 0.42 0.12 11.49
CA ALA A 55 1.04 -0.68 12.55
C ALA A 55 1.42 -2.07 12.02
N LEU A 56 2.56 -2.59 12.50
CA LEU A 56 3.00 -3.97 12.24
C LEU A 56 2.42 -4.90 13.30
N GLU A 57 1.85 -6.02 12.86
CA GLU A 57 1.26 -7.02 13.76
C GLU A 57 2.23 -8.17 14.04
N ASN A 58 2.95 -8.65 13.03
CA ASN A 58 3.77 -9.86 13.13
C ASN A 58 5.29 -9.60 13.16
N LYS A 59 5.72 -8.37 13.50
CA LYS A 59 7.14 -7.95 13.65
C LYS A 59 8.02 -8.13 12.41
N ILE A 60 7.46 -8.48 11.26
CA ILE A 60 8.19 -8.52 9.99
C ILE A 60 8.18 -7.12 9.40
N TYR A 61 9.34 -6.47 9.33
CA TYR A 61 9.42 -5.12 8.79
C TYR A 61 8.98 -5.06 7.33
N ALA A 62 8.11 -4.10 7.03
CA ALA A 62 7.76 -3.69 5.68
C ALA A 62 8.38 -2.33 5.38
N ASN A 63 8.40 -1.87 4.13
CA ASN A 63 8.70 -0.47 3.83
C ASN A 63 7.64 0.02 2.84
N PRO A 64 7.05 1.21 3.05
CA PRO A 64 6.21 1.82 2.04
C PRO A 64 7.02 2.07 0.78
N VAL A 65 6.43 1.76 -0.37
CA VAL A 65 7.07 1.85 -1.69
C VAL A 65 6.38 2.87 -2.57
N SER A 66 5.06 2.82 -2.61
CA SER A 66 4.27 3.67 -3.48
C SER A 66 2.85 3.84 -2.96
N TYR A 67 2.16 4.85 -3.49
CA TYR A 67 0.72 4.98 -3.36
C TYR A 67 0.10 5.37 -4.70
N SER A 68 -1.17 5.04 -4.89
CA SER A 68 -1.97 5.52 -6.02
C SER A 68 -3.35 5.91 -5.54
N VAL A 69 -4.04 6.77 -6.27
CA VAL A 69 -5.37 7.23 -5.87
C VAL A 69 -6.33 7.16 -7.04
N SER A 70 -7.48 6.52 -6.79
CA SER A 70 -8.61 6.50 -7.70
C SER A 70 -9.78 7.22 -7.08
N TYR A 71 -10.59 7.86 -7.90
CA TYR A 71 -11.71 8.69 -7.44
C TYR A 71 -13.02 8.18 -8.01
N ARG A 72 -14.07 8.27 -7.20
CA ARG A 72 -15.46 7.97 -7.59
C ARG A 72 -16.37 9.11 -7.18
N THR A 73 -17.32 9.45 -8.05
CA THR A 73 -18.40 10.40 -7.74
C THR A 73 -19.37 9.82 -6.71
N ASN A 74 -20.28 10.65 -6.22
CA ASN A 74 -21.41 10.24 -5.38
C ASN A 74 -22.29 9.13 -6.01
N THR A 75 -22.37 9.08 -7.35
CA THR A 75 -23.08 8.06 -8.13
C THR A 75 -22.26 6.81 -8.41
N GLY A 76 -21.02 6.73 -7.92
CA GLY A 76 -20.12 5.60 -8.10
C GLY A 76 -19.37 5.58 -9.44
N GLN A 77 -19.51 6.61 -10.27
CA GLN A 77 -18.77 6.71 -11.53
C GLN A 77 -17.29 6.99 -11.26
N ALA A 78 -16.41 6.23 -11.92
CA ALA A 78 -14.96 6.40 -11.76
C ALA A 78 -14.46 7.63 -12.55
N LEU A 79 -13.72 8.52 -11.89
CA LEU A 79 -13.08 9.67 -12.51
C LEU A 79 -11.65 9.30 -12.94
N THR A 80 -11.55 8.54 -14.04
CA THR A 80 -10.27 7.98 -14.52
C THR A 80 -9.30 9.03 -15.07
N SER A 81 -9.81 10.17 -15.55
CA SER A 81 -9.01 11.25 -16.14
C SER A 81 -8.15 12.00 -15.13
N VAL A 82 -8.60 12.09 -13.87
CA VAL A 82 -7.95 12.86 -12.80
C VAL A 82 -7.25 11.98 -11.77
N ARG A 83 -7.22 10.66 -11.99
CA ARG A 83 -6.59 9.67 -11.09
C ARG A 83 -5.14 10.03 -10.79
N LEU A 84 -4.69 9.75 -9.57
CA LEU A 84 -3.29 9.89 -9.22
C LEU A 84 -2.57 8.56 -9.54
N PRO A 85 -1.60 8.56 -10.47
CA PRO A 85 -0.85 7.36 -10.80
C PRO A 85 0.00 6.93 -9.62
N GLU A 86 0.60 5.74 -9.75
CA GLU A 86 1.54 5.23 -8.76
C GLU A 86 2.69 6.21 -8.55
N THR A 87 2.76 6.74 -7.33
CA THR A 87 3.74 7.73 -6.91
C THR A 87 4.63 7.08 -5.86
N PRO A 88 5.96 7.07 -6.03
CA PRO A 88 6.86 6.49 -5.07
C PRO A 88 6.82 7.26 -3.76
N ILE A 89 6.92 6.54 -2.65
CA ILE A 89 7.06 7.10 -1.30
C ILE A 89 8.22 6.45 -0.61
N HIS A 90 8.87 7.22 0.25
CA HIS A 90 9.91 6.74 1.12
C HIS A 90 9.44 6.89 2.55
N GLY A 91 9.52 5.79 3.28
CA GLY A 91 9.27 5.75 4.70
C GLY A 91 10.06 4.60 5.27
N ARG A 92 10.47 4.76 6.51
CA ARG A 92 11.10 3.70 7.29
C ARG A 92 10.28 3.54 8.56
N TRP A 93 10.13 2.30 8.99
CA TRP A 93 9.53 2.03 10.29
C TRP A 93 10.51 2.47 11.37
N GLU A 94 10.11 3.47 12.15
CA GLU A 94 10.87 3.93 13.32
C GLU A 94 10.63 3.03 14.54
N SER A 95 9.50 2.30 14.53
CA SER A 95 9.06 1.39 15.58
C SER A 95 8.13 0.32 14.98
N ASP A 96 7.18 -0.21 15.77
CA ASP A 96 6.07 -1.02 15.26
C ASP A 96 5.02 -0.20 14.48
N SER A 97 5.27 1.10 14.26
CA SER A 97 4.41 1.98 13.47
C SER A 97 5.20 2.77 12.42
N VAL A 98 4.53 3.09 11.32
CA VAL A 98 5.01 4.03 10.30
C VAL A 98 3.90 5.00 9.96
N THR A 99 4.28 6.27 9.82
CA THR A 99 3.38 7.33 9.38
C THR A 99 3.73 7.72 7.96
N VAL A 100 2.76 7.66 7.07
CA VAL A 100 2.89 8.06 5.67
C VAL A 100 2.04 9.30 5.46
N VAL A 101 2.68 10.40 5.03
CA VAL A 101 1.99 11.62 4.64
C VAL A 101 1.88 11.65 3.12
N ILE A 102 0.67 11.75 2.60
CA ILE A 102 0.39 11.79 1.17
C ILE A 102 -0.53 12.95 0.82
N THR A 103 -0.55 13.30 -0.46
CA THR A 103 -1.47 14.29 -1.01
C THR A 103 -2.45 13.58 -1.94
N PRO A 104 -3.62 13.14 -1.43
CA PRO A 104 -4.48 12.25 -2.20
C PRO A 104 -5.33 12.99 -3.24
N PHE A 105 -5.41 14.32 -3.25
CA PHE A 105 -6.21 15.08 -4.21
C PHE A 105 -5.29 15.82 -5.17
N SER A 106 -5.50 15.61 -6.47
CA SER A 106 -4.78 16.32 -7.52
C SER A 106 -5.38 17.71 -7.75
N ALA A 107 -4.59 18.64 -8.28
CA ALA A 107 -5.08 19.97 -8.67
C ALA A 107 -6.24 19.88 -9.67
N GLN A 108 -6.14 18.95 -10.63
CA GLN A 108 -7.17 18.71 -11.66
C GLN A 108 -8.51 18.27 -11.05
N LEU A 109 -8.49 17.46 -9.99
CA LEU A 109 -9.69 17.07 -9.28
C LEU A 109 -10.33 18.26 -8.56
N LEU A 110 -9.52 19.11 -7.91
CA LEU A 110 -10.03 20.32 -7.25
C LEU A 110 -10.65 21.28 -8.26
N ASP A 111 -10.04 21.44 -9.44
CA ASP A 111 -10.60 22.26 -10.52
C ASP A 111 -11.92 21.68 -11.05
N LEU A 112 -12.01 20.36 -11.20
CA LEU A 112 -13.25 19.69 -11.58
C LEU A 112 -14.37 19.93 -10.55
N VAL A 113 -14.06 19.83 -9.26
CA VAL A 113 -15.02 20.11 -8.17
C VAL A 113 -15.46 21.56 -8.16
N LYS A 114 -14.58 22.52 -8.46
CA LYS A 114 -14.95 23.94 -8.57
C LYS A 114 -15.90 24.19 -9.74
N LEU A 115 -15.72 23.48 -10.86
CA LEU A 115 -16.55 23.65 -12.06
C LEU A 115 -17.92 23.00 -11.92
N THR A 116 -18.03 21.82 -11.28
CA THR A 116 -19.27 21.04 -11.23
C THR A 116 -19.58 20.44 -9.84
N PRO A 117 -19.59 21.25 -8.76
CA PRO A 117 -19.64 20.72 -7.38
C PRO A 117 -20.89 19.86 -7.14
N SER A 118 -22.08 20.34 -7.54
CA SER A 118 -23.36 19.67 -7.27
C SER A 118 -23.55 18.31 -7.95
N LEU A 119 -22.79 18.02 -9.00
CA LEU A 119 -22.95 16.79 -9.79
C LEU A 119 -22.04 15.66 -9.33
N ILE A 120 -20.91 15.98 -8.69
CA ILE A 120 -19.86 15.00 -8.41
C ILE A 120 -19.55 14.85 -6.92
N THR A 121 -19.89 15.83 -6.07
CA THR A 121 -19.68 15.72 -4.63
C THR A 121 -20.79 14.95 -3.92
N PRO A 122 -20.48 14.20 -2.85
CA PRO A 122 -19.14 13.91 -2.33
C PRO A 122 -18.35 12.96 -3.24
N ILE A 123 -17.04 13.22 -3.38
CA ILE A 123 -16.11 12.34 -4.09
C ILE A 123 -15.45 11.40 -3.09
N THR A 124 -15.42 10.10 -3.40
CA THR A 124 -14.68 9.11 -2.63
C THR A 124 -13.32 8.87 -3.29
N ALA A 125 -12.24 9.09 -2.54
CA ALA A 125 -10.87 8.77 -2.92
C ALA A 125 -10.46 7.43 -2.30
N THR A 126 -10.11 6.46 -3.15
CA THR A 126 -9.52 5.19 -2.73
C THR A 126 -8.02 5.27 -2.93
N ILE A 127 -7.30 5.35 -1.82
CA ILE A 127 -5.85 5.37 -1.75
C ILE A 127 -5.37 3.94 -1.61
N ARG A 128 -4.54 3.49 -2.55
CA ARG A 128 -3.90 2.18 -2.52
C ARG A 128 -2.44 2.36 -2.16
N LEU A 129 -2.06 1.95 -0.95
CA LEU A 129 -0.70 1.92 -0.45
C LEU A 129 -0.04 0.58 -0.75
N THR A 130 1.17 0.63 -1.28
CA THR A 130 1.99 -0.54 -1.54
C THR A 130 3.19 -0.54 -0.60
N PHE A 131 3.41 -1.66 0.06
CA PHE A 131 4.56 -1.94 0.90
C PHE A 131 5.32 -3.14 0.36
N ARG A 132 6.62 -3.18 0.65
CA ARG A 132 7.49 -4.33 0.37
C ARG A 132 8.13 -4.77 1.66
N ASP A 133 7.96 -6.03 2.02
CA ASP A 133 8.56 -6.59 3.24
C ASP A 133 10.02 -7.02 3.08
N ALA A 134 10.65 -7.32 4.22
CA ALA A 134 12.03 -7.81 4.26
C ALA A 134 12.25 -9.12 3.47
N ASN A 135 11.17 -9.89 3.26
CA ASN A 135 11.15 -11.12 2.48
C ASN A 135 10.75 -10.87 1.02
N ASP A 136 10.71 -9.61 0.59
CA ASP A 136 10.37 -9.16 -0.75
C ASP A 136 8.92 -9.45 -1.18
N ASN A 137 8.00 -9.66 -0.22
CA ASN A 137 6.58 -9.78 -0.50
C ASN A 137 5.94 -8.42 -0.69
N LEU A 138 5.03 -8.33 -1.66
CA LEU A 138 4.22 -7.13 -1.89
C LEU A 138 2.96 -7.15 -1.03
N ILE A 139 2.76 -6.06 -0.30
CA ILE A 139 1.59 -5.85 0.56
C ILE A 139 0.84 -4.64 0.07
N VAL A 140 -0.47 -4.80 -0.15
CA VAL A 140 -1.34 -3.74 -0.62
C VAL A 140 -2.38 -3.47 0.47
N LYS A 141 -2.55 -2.20 0.82
CA LYS A 141 -3.57 -1.75 1.76
C LYS A 141 -4.35 -0.60 1.14
N GLU A 142 -5.65 -0.59 1.38
CA GLU A 142 -6.56 0.41 0.83
C GLU A 142 -7.11 1.27 1.96
N VAL A 143 -7.15 2.57 1.69
CA VAL A 143 -7.69 3.60 2.58
C VAL A 143 -8.71 4.42 1.79
N TYR A 144 -9.76 4.83 2.47
CA TYR A 144 -10.84 5.61 1.89
C TYR A 144 -10.87 7.00 2.53
N CYS A 145 -10.86 8.03 1.70
CA CYS A 145 -11.07 9.41 2.11
C CYS A 145 -12.21 10.02 1.30
N ARG A 146 -12.84 11.07 1.83
CA ARG A 146 -13.94 11.76 1.14
C ARG A 146 -13.60 13.22 0.95
N LEU A 147 -13.99 13.75 -0.21
CA LEU A 147 -13.98 15.17 -0.51
C LEU A 147 -15.44 15.65 -0.58
N LEU A 148 -15.77 16.59 0.29
CA LEU A 148 -17.08 17.21 0.49
C LEU A 148 -17.14 18.55 -0.25
#